data_AF-A0A831SN93-F1
#
_entry.id   AF-A0A831SN93-F1
#
_cell.length_a   1.000
_cell.length_b   1.000
_cell.length_c   1.000
_cell.angle_alpha   90.00
_cell.angle_beta   90.00
_cell.angle_gamma   90.00
#
_symmetry.space_group_name_H-M   'P 1'
#
loop_
_entity.id
_entity.type
_entity.pdbx_description
1 polymer ?
#
loop_
_entity_poly.entity_id
_entity_poly.type
_entity_poly.pdbx_seq_one_letter_code
_entity_poly.pdbx_strand_id
1 'polypeptide(L)'
;MGNKKSKGKKKKNKRVPISEEKRAKLLLWCARHCCFCGKACTTNIEFHHIDGDPSNNDEDNLIPLCFDCHGEIDRYNPEHPKGTNYRYLEIKTRREQMYELYTRPYLRQIEIKISKYCHHIQDKTGKPKLRPWGDTSCTVRTLSRDIPIKLRLRIEPYHYDQHLEAGFGGLYTGKILWNLNPSQIVFGHFKLPISEESDPFNFRVEIFWSIIDILEREHQMLPFSYVWNNPESDWWFDPRIIPKHNNNLNKDLI
;
A
#
# COMPACT_ATOMS: atom_id res chain seq x y z
N MET A 1 50.41 -33.62 -22.94
CA MET A 1 49.14 -33.87 -22.22
C MET A 1 48.57 -32.53 -21.74
N GLY A 2 47.73 -31.89 -22.57
CA GLY A 2 47.11 -30.60 -22.25
C GLY A 2 45.73 -30.80 -21.64
N ASN A 3 45.60 -30.47 -20.36
CA ASN A 3 44.40 -30.66 -19.55
C ASN A 3 43.26 -29.73 -20.03
N LYS A 4 42.28 -30.26 -20.78
CA LYS A 4 41.05 -29.54 -21.12
C LYS A 4 40.21 -29.40 -19.85
N LYS A 5 40.21 -28.22 -19.23
CA LYS A 5 39.27 -27.85 -18.17
C LYS A 5 37.84 -27.98 -18.72
N SER A 6 37.09 -28.93 -18.17
CA SER A 6 35.66 -29.12 -18.44
C SER A 6 34.89 -27.89 -17.93
N LYS A 7 34.24 -27.17 -18.84
CA LYS A 7 33.25 -26.16 -18.47
C LYS A 7 32.09 -26.87 -17.77
N GLY A 8 31.95 -26.65 -16.46
CA GLY A 8 30.81 -27.16 -15.69
C GLY A 8 29.50 -26.69 -16.30
N LYS A 9 28.64 -27.64 -16.70
CA LYS A 9 27.28 -27.34 -17.16
C LYS A 9 26.51 -26.72 -15.99
N LYS A 10 26.17 -25.43 -16.06
CA LYS A 10 25.21 -24.80 -15.14
C LYS A 10 23.91 -25.62 -15.18
N LYS A 11 23.48 -26.12 -14.02
CA LYS A 11 22.22 -26.86 -13.84
C LYS A 11 21.09 -25.89 -14.21
N LYS A 12 20.38 -26.13 -15.31
CA LYS A 12 19.22 -25.31 -15.69
C LYS A 12 18.13 -25.53 -14.63
N ASN A 13 17.73 -24.49 -13.91
CA ASN A 13 16.60 -24.57 -12.99
C ASN A 13 15.35 -25.04 -13.74
N LYS A 14 14.55 -25.88 -13.09
CA LYS A 14 13.30 -26.40 -13.67
C LYS A 14 12.30 -25.25 -13.73
N ARG A 15 11.85 -24.88 -14.92
CA ARG A 15 10.82 -23.85 -15.10
C ARG A 15 9.54 -24.27 -14.38
N VAL A 16 9.04 -23.41 -13.50
CA VAL A 16 7.78 -23.62 -12.80
C VAL A 16 6.71 -22.77 -13.52
N PRO A 17 5.60 -23.36 -13.99
CA PRO A 17 4.51 -22.58 -14.59
C PRO A 17 3.97 -21.53 -13.61
N ILE A 18 3.76 -20.31 -14.09
CA ILE A 18 3.05 -19.26 -13.34
C ILE A 18 1.56 -19.65 -13.30
N SER A 19 0.91 -19.62 -12.14
CA SER A 19 -0.51 -19.99 -12.03
C SER A 19 -1.41 -19.07 -12.84
N GLU A 20 -2.56 -19.59 -13.28
CA GLU A 20 -3.50 -18.82 -14.11
C GLU A 20 -4.07 -17.60 -13.37
N GLU A 21 -4.33 -17.71 -12.07
CA GLU A 21 -4.83 -16.61 -11.25
C GLU A 21 -3.80 -15.45 -11.22
N LYS A 22 -2.53 -15.78 -11.02
CA LYS A 22 -1.44 -14.81 -10.98
C LYS A 22 -1.23 -14.16 -12.35
N ARG A 23 -1.28 -14.94 -13.43
CA ARG A 23 -1.19 -14.43 -14.80
C ARG A 23 -2.33 -13.45 -15.09
N ALA A 24 -3.57 -13.82 -14.77
CA ALA A 24 -4.74 -12.99 -14.99
C ALA A 24 -4.63 -11.67 -14.20
N LYS A 25 -4.31 -11.75 -12.91
CA LYS A 25 -4.13 -10.61 -12.01
C LYS A 25 -3.14 -9.57 -12.56
N LEU A 26 -1.90 -10.00 -12.86
CA LEU A 26 -0.86 -9.09 -13.35
C LEU A 26 -1.17 -8.50 -14.74
N LEU A 27 -1.85 -9.25 -15.62
CA LEU A 27 -2.27 -8.74 -16.93
C LEU A 27 -3.47 -7.77 -16.84
N LEU A 28 -4.36 -7.95 -15.86
CA LEU A 28 -5.43 -7.01 -15.56
C LEU A 28 -4.86 -5.69 -15.02
N TRP A 29 -3.90 -5.76 -14.10
CA TRP A 29 -3.26 -4.58 -13.53
C TRP A 29 -2.56 -3.70 -14.57
N CYS A 30 -1.97 -4.26 -15.63
CA CYS A 30 -1.39 -3.47 -16.73
C CYS A 30 -2.32 -3.30 -17.93
N ALA A 31 -3.57 -3.78 -17.87
CA ALA A 31 -4.49 -3.81 -19.01
C ALA A 31 -3.85 -4.36 -20.31
N ARG A 32 -3.00 -5.39 -20.20
CA ARG A 32 -2.19 -5.95 -21.30
C ARG A 32 -1.30 -4.95 -22.05
N HIS A 33 -0.80 -3.94 -21.34
CA HIS A 33 0.28 -3.09 -21.83
C HIS A 33 1.62 -3.60 -21.31
N CYS A 34 2.67 -3.43 -22.11
CA CYS A 34 4.03 -3.69 -21.71
C CYS A 34 4.37 -2.81 -20.50
N CYS A 35 4.74 -3.44 -19.39
CA CYS A 35 5.09 -2.76 -18.15
C CYS A 35 6.40 -1.97 -18.23
N PHE A 36 7.09 -2.02 -19.36
CA PHE A 36 8.35 -1.31 -19.58
C PHE A 36 8.23 -0.14 -20.55
N CYS A 37 7.58 -0.33 -21.71
CA CYS A 37 7.46 0.70 -22.74
C CYS A 37 6.04 1.26 -22.90
N GLY A 38 5.04 0.74 -22.18
CA GLY A 38 3.65 1.18 -22.25
C GLY A 38 2.91 0.77 -23.52
N LYS A 39 3.52 0.02 -24.43
CA LYS A 39 2.88 -0.48 -25.67
C LYS A 39 1.67 -1.36 -25.34
N ALA A 40 0.52 -1.12 -25.96
CA ALA A 40 -0.62 -2.04 -25.93
C ALA A 40 -0.24 -3.34 -26.67
N CYS A 41 -0.26 -4.48 -25.96
CA CYS A 41 0.29 -5.73 -26.50
C CYS A 41 -0.78 -6.76 -26.91
N THR A 42 -2.02 -6.61 -26.44
CA THR A 42 -3.08 -7.63 -26.57
C THR A 42 -2.58 -9.03 -26.16
N THR A 43 -2.32 -9.94 -27.09
CA THR A 43 -1.80 -11.29 -26.84
C THR A 43 -0.28 -11.40 -26.97
N ASN A 44 0.39 -10.38 -27.53
CA ASN A 44 1.84 -10.37 -27.77
C ASN A 44 2.62 -9.88 -26.54
N ILE A 45 2.36 -10.53 -25.40
CA ILE A 45 2.90 -10.18 -24.10
C ILE A 45 3.37 -11.43 -23.35
N GLU A 46 4.54 -11.36 -22.73
CA GLU A 46 5.14 -12.45 -21.96
C GLU A 46 5.58 -11.98 -20.59
N PHE A 47 5.65 -12.92 -19.64
CA PHE A 47 6.21 -12.66 -18.32
C PHE A 47 7.71 -12.89 -18.33
N HIS A 48 8.44 -11.88 -17.91
CA HIS A 48 9.87 -11.95 -17.61
C HIS A 48 10.07 -12.01 -16.09
N HIS A 49 10.99 -12.87 -15.65
CA HIS A 49 11.45 -12.97 -14.27
C HIS A 49 12.58 -11.96 -14.05
N ILE A 50 12.36 -10.94 -13.22
CA ILE A 50 13.29 -9.81 -13.06
C ILE A 50 14.66 -10.28 -12.49
N ASP A 51 14.66 -11.31 -11.64
CA ASP A 51 15.88 -11.95 -11.13
C ASP A 51 16.53 -12.97 -12.10
N GLY A 52 15.89 -13.24 -13.24
CA GLY A 52 16.29 -14.25 -14.21
C GLY A 52 16.10 -15.71 -13.78
N ASP A 53 15.51 -15.98 -12.60
CA ASP A 53 15.22 -17.34 -12.13
C ASP A 53 13.81 -17.81 -12.56
N PRO A 54 13.69 -18.74 -13.52
CA PRO A 54 12.39 -19.20 -14.01
C PRO A 54 11.59 -20.08 -13.03
N SER A 55 12.12 -20.34 -11.83
CA SER A 55 11.37 -20.97 -10.74
C SER A 55 10.78 -19.97 -9.73
N ASN A 56 11.20 -18.70 -9.75
CA ASN A 56 10.74 -17.69 -8.80
C ASN A 56 9.49 -16.96 -9.30
N ASN A 57 8.32 -17.57 -9.10
CA ASN A 57 7.04 -16.99 -9.53
C ASN A 57 6.44 -16.00 -8.52
N ASP A 58 7.24 -15.33 -7.69
CA ASP A 58 6.76 -14.22 -6.87
C ASP A 58 6.16 -13.11 -7.75
N GLU A 59 5.04 -12.52 -7.36
CA GLU A 59 4.40 -11.44 -8.12
C GLU A 59 5.36 -10.26 -8.29
N ASP A 60 6.15 -9.97 -7.26
CA ASP A 60 7.13 -8.88 -7.26
C ASP A 60 8.37 -9.20 -8.14
N ASN A 61 8.56 -10.47 -8.51
CA ASN A 61 9.61 -10.88 -9.43
C ASN A 61 9.13 -11.00 -10.90
N LEU A 62 7.84 -10.80 -11.17
CA LEU A 62 7.29 -10.95 -12.51
C LEU A 62 7.01 -9.57 -13.13
N ILE A 63 7.33 -9.43 -14.42
CA ILE A 63 6.98 -8.24 -15.22
C ILE A 63 6.38 -8.65 -16.59
N PRO A 64 5.16 -8.20 -16.93
CA PRO A 64 4.58 -8.35 -18.26
C PRO A 64 5.26 -7.45 -19.31
N LEU A 65 5.85 -8.03 -20.35
CA LEU A 65 6.60 -7.31 -21.39
C LEU A 65 6.11 -7.68 -22.80
N CYS A 66 6.17 -6.74 -23.74
CA CYS A 66 6.08 -7.09 -25.16
C CYS A 66 7.31 -7.91 -25.59
N PHE A 67 7.20 -8.66 -26.69
CA PHE A 67 8.32 -9.46 -27.22
C PHE A 67 9.60 -8.62 -27.47
N ASP A 68 9.44 -7.37 -27.89
CA ASP A 68 10.57 -6.45 -28.13
C ASP A 68 11.31 -6.18 -26.80
N CYS A 69 10.60 -5.69 -25.77
CA CYS A 69 11.20 -5.40 -24.46
C CYS A 69 11.70 -6.66 -23.75
N HIS A 70 10.99 -7.79 -23.87
CA HIS A 70 11.45 -9.07 -23.34
C HIS A 70 12.77 -9.50 -23.98
N GLY A 71 12.96 -9.23 -25.27
CA GLY A 71 14.21 -9.51 -25.97
C GLY A 71 15.33 -8.53 -25.62
N GLU A 72 15.02 -7.27 -25.27
CA GLU A 72 16.00 -6.21 -25.00
C GLU A 72 16.54 -6.23 -23.56
N ILE A 73 15.71 -6.55 -22.57
CA ILE A 73 16.05 -6.44 -21.15
C ILE A 73 17.26 -7.30 -20.74
N ASP A 74 17.48 -8.43 -21.43
CA ASP A 74 18.61 -9.35 -21.20
C ASP A 74 19.79 -9.15 -22.17
N ARG A 75 19.74 -8.18 -23.09
CA ARG A 75 20.76 -8.02 -24.15
C ARG A 75 22.04 -7.32 -23.72
N TYR A 76 22.04 -6.65 -22.58
CA TYR A 76 23.18 -5.83 -22.17
C TYR A 76 24.47 -6.66 -22.07
N ASN A 77 25.49 -6.27 -22.84
CA ASN A 77 26.82 -6.85 -22.74
C ASN A 77 27.72 -5.93 -21.88
N PRO A 78 28.14 -6.35 -20.67
CA PRO A 78 29.01 -5.55 -19.81
C PRO A 78 30.40 -5.27 -20.39
N GLU A 79 30.84 -6.03 -21.40
CA GLU A 79 32.13 -5.81 -22.08
C GLU A 79 32.06 -4.72 -23.16
N HIS A 80 30.86 -4.24 -23.50
CA HIS A 80 30.68 -3.21 -24.53
C HIS A 80 30.88 -1.80 -23.94
N PRO A 81 31.65 -0.90 -24.60
CA PRO A 81 32.01 0.41 -24.05
C PRO A 81 30.85 1.43 -24.06
N LYS A 82 29.67 1.07 -24.55
CA LYS A 82 28.50 1.94 -24.68
C LYS A 82 27.24 1.23 -24.20
N GLY A 83 26.36 1.99 -23.57
CA GLY A 83 25.07 1.54 -23.05
C GLY A 83 25.09 1.35 -21.54
N THR A 84 23.91 1.21 -20.96
CA THR A 84 23.71 0.94 -19.53
C THR A 84 22.79 -0.27 -19.37
N ASN A 85 23.05 -1.08 -18.35
CA ASN A 85 22.14 -2.18 -18.02
C ASN A 85 20.91 -1.64 -17.27
N TYR A 86 19.73 -2.16 -17.60
CA TYR A 86 18.55 -1.94 -16.79
C TYR A 86 18.75 -2.59 -15.43
N ARG A 87 18.51 -1.83 -14.37
CA ARG A 87 18.65 -2.32 -13.00
C ARG A 87 17.31 -2.86 -12.50
N TYR A 88 17.37 -3.82 -11.59
CA TYR A 88 16.21 -4.41 -10.93
C TYR A 88 15.20 -3.36 -10.44
N LEU A 89 15.69 -2.34 -9.75
CA LEU A 89 14.90 -1.21 -9.27
C LEU A 89 14.15 -0.49 -10.41
N GLU A 90 14.84 -0.15 -11.50
CA GLU A 90 14.23 0.54 -12.65
C GLU A 90 13.12 -0.30 -13.28
N ILE A 91 13.36 -1.61 -13.45
CA ILE A 91 12.40 -2.54 -14.06
C ILE A 91 11.14 -2.63 -13.18
N LYS A 92 11.32 -2.78 -11.87
CA LYS A 92 10.22 -2.79 -10.90
C LYS A 92 9.46 -1.48 -10.88
N THR A 93 10.15 -0.34 -10.77
CA THR A 93 9.50 0.97 -10.72
C THR A 93 8.68 1.23 -11.99
N ARG A 94 9.19 0.87 -13.17
CA ARG A 94 8.42 0.98 -14.42
C ARG A 94 7.17 0.09 -14.41
N ARG A 95 7.29 -1.14 -13.90
CA ARG A 95 6.13 -2.02 -13.72
C ARG A 95 5.07 -1.38 -12.83
N GLU A 96 5.46 -0.87 -11.67
CA GLU A 96 4.52 -0.22 -10.75
C GLU A 96 3.88 1.03 -11.34
N GLN A 97 4.62 1.83 -12.12
CA GLN A 97 4.05 2.98 -12.84
C GLN A 97 2.94 2.55 -13.81
N MET A 98 3.16 1.47 -14.56
CA MET A 98 2.16 0.95 -15.50
C MET A 98 0.96 0.35 -14.79
N TYR A 99 1.18 -0.38 -13.69
CA TYR A 99 0.08 -0.88 -12.87
C TYR A 99 -0.74 0.27 -12.29
N GLU A 100 -0.11 1.26 -11.67
CA GLU A 100 -0.79 2.42 -11.12
C GLU A 100 -1.58 3.17 -12.21
N LEU A 101 -1.01 3.37 -13.40
CA LEU A 101 -1.70 4.03 -14.52
C LEU A 101 -3.05 3.40 -14.84
N TYR A 102 -3.12 2.07 -14.89
CA TYR A 102 -4.34 1.35 -15.31
C TYR A 102 -5.27 0.96 -14.16
N THR A 103 -4.80 1.01 -12.93
CA THR A 103 -5.61 0.70 -11.73
C THR A 103 -6.12 1.95 -11.02
N ARG A 104 -5.46 3.11 -11.20
CA ARG A 104 -5.88 4.41 -10.67
C ARG A 104 -7.37 4.75 -10.90
N PRO A 105 -8.02 4.44 -12.04
CA PRO A 105 -9.45 4.69 -12.21
C PRO A 105 -10.35 4.02 -11.17
N TYR A 106 -9.88 2.97 -10.50
CA TYR A 106 -10.59 2.23 -9.47
C TYR A 106 -10.34 2.74 -8.05
N LEU A 107 -9.43 3.71 -7.86
CA LEU A 107 -9.18 4.34 -6.56
C LEU A 107 -10.34 5.22 -6.13
N ARG A 108 -10.78 5.10 -4.88
CA ARG A 108 -11.93 5.87 -4.38
C ARG A 108 -11.56 6.77 -3.22
N GLN A 109 -12.24 7.91 -3.14
CA GLN A 109 -11.95 8.90 -2.12
C GLN A 109 -12.58 8.46 -0.79
N ILE A 110 -11.76 8.45 0.25
CA ILE A 110 -12.16 8.14 1.61
C ILE A 110 -11.78 9.32 2.50
N GLU A 111 -12.67 9.65 3.43
CA GLU A 111 -12.38 10.52 4.55
C GLU A 111 -12.22 9.66 5.81
N ILE A 112 -11.11 9.85 6.53
CA ILE A 112 -10.87 9.25 7.84
C ILE A 112 -10.75 10.40 8.83
N LYS A 113 -11.59 10.41 9.87
CA LYS A 113 -11.62 11.47 10.88
C LYS A 113 -11.49 10.91 12.28
N ILE A 114 -10.52 11.44 13.02
CA ILE A 114 -10.38 11.22 14.46
C ILE A 114 -11.03 12.39 15.21
N SER A 115 -11.74 12.09 16.29
CA SER A 115 -12.53 13.09 17.03
C SER A 115 -12.87 12.62 18.44
N LYS A 116 -12.98 13.55 19.40
CA LYS A 116 -13.54 13.27 20.74
C LYS A 116 -15.07 13.28 20.78
N TYR A 117 -15.71 13.67 19.68
CA TYR A 117 -17.16 13.70 19.51
C TYR A 117 -17.69 12.57 18.63
N CYS A 118 -18.90 12.11 18.93
CA CYS A 118 -19.75 11.29 18.06
C CYS A 118 -20.56 12.19 17.13
N HIS A 119 -20.09 12.43 15.90
CA HIS A 119 -20.79 13.31 14.95
C HIS A 119 -22.13 12.75 14.44
N HIS A 120 -22.43 11.47 14.64
CA HIS A 120 -23.69 10.83 14.26
C HIS A 120 -24.74 10.80 15.38
N ILE A 121 -24.40 11.28 16.58
CA ILE A 121 -25.32 11.35 17.72
C ILE A 121 -25.35 12.79 18.19
N GLN A 122 -26.54 13.37 18.24
CA GLN A 122 -26.73 14.71 18.79
C GLN A 122 -27.12 14.65 20.26
N ASP A 123 -26.65 15.62 21.03
CA ASP A 123 -27.10 15.86 22.41
C ASP A 123 -28.43 16.65 22.42
N LYS A 124 -28.91 16.97 23.63
CA LYS A 124 -30.16 17.73 23.82
C LYS A 124 -30.14 19.14 23.22
N THR A 125 -28.95 19.67 22.90
CA THR A 125 -28.75 20.99 22.29
C THR A 125 -28.53 20.93 20.78
N GLY A 126 -28.57 19.72 20.18
CA GLY A 126 -28.32 19.50 18.76
C GLY A 126 -26.83 19.42 18.39
N LYS A 127 -25.92 19.48 19.38
CA LYS A 127 -24.47 19.40 19.16
C LYS A 127 -23.99 17.95 19.13
N PRO A 128 -22.86 17.64 18.45
CA PRO A 128 -22.26 16.31 18.52
C PRO A 128 -21.99 15.87 19.95
N LYS A 129 -22.42 14.65 20.30
CA LYS A 129 -22.25 14.09 21.65
C LYS A 129 -20.76 13.89 21.95
N LEU A 130 -20.29 14.43 23.08
CA LEU A 130 -18.94 14.20 23.57
C LEU A 130 -18.76 12.75 24.06
N ARG A 131 -17.64 12.12 23.72
CA ARG A 131 -17.26 10.81 24.24
C ARG A 131 -16.55 10.94 25.60
N PRO A 132 -16.61 9.92 26.47
CA PRO A 132 -15.82 9.90 27.71
C PRO A 132 -14.32 10.05 27.44
N TRP A 133 -13.58 10.48 28.48
CA TRP A 133 -12.12 10.54 28.44
C TRP A 133 -11.50 9.23 27.91
N GLY A 134 -10.50 9.36 27.03
CA GLY A 134 -9.83 8.24 26.35
C GLY A 134 -10.65 7.53 25.28
N ASP A 135 -11.96 7.76 25.17
CA ASP A 135 -12.78 7.18 24.10
C ASP A 135 -12.72 8.03 22.84
N THR A 136 -11.86 7.63 21.90
CA THR A 136 -11.57 8.38 20.70
C THR A 136 -12.36 7.82 19.52
N SER A 137 -13.12 8.67 18.83
CA SER A 137 -13.88 8.29 17.65
C SER A 137 -12.96 8.15 16.43
N CYS A 138 -13.22 7.15 15.59
CA CYS A 138 -12.66 7.01 14.25
C CYS A 138 -13.80 6.85 13.25
N THR A 139 -14.05 7.88 12.45
CA THR A 139 -15.06 7.85 11.39
C THR A 139 -14.38 7.59 10.06
N VAL A 140 -14.87 6.61 9.31
CA VAL A 140 -14.42 6.34 7.94
C VAL A 140 -15.60 6.50 7.01
N ARG A 141 -15.47 7.34 5.99
CA ARG A 141 -16.55 7.64 5.04
C ARG A 141 -16.05 7.44 3.62
N THR A 142 -16.80 6.69 2.82
CA THR A 142 -16.60 6.71 1.37
C THR A 142 -17.27 7.96 0.80
N LEU A 143 -16.49 8.75 0.03
CA LEU A 143 -17.00 9.94 -0.66
C LEU A 143 -17.54 9.59 -2.05
N SER A 144 -17.15 8.42 -2.57
CA SER A 144 -17.57 7.92 -3.86
C SER A 144 -18.91 7.17 -3.82
N ARG A 145 -19.60 7.13 -4.97
CA ARG A 145 -20.97 6.60 -5.12
C ARG A 145 -21.10 5.40 -6.06
N ASP A 146 -19.99 4.89 -6.58
CA ASP A 146 -19.95 3.97 -7.72
C ASP A 146 -19.30 2.62 -7.38
N ILE A 147 -18.04 2.62 -6.95
CA ILE A 147 -17.22 1.41 -6.84
C ILE A 147 -16.96 1.08 -5.36
N PRO A 148 -17.26 -0.16 -4.91
CA PRO A 148 -16.86 -0.62 -3.59
C PRO A 148 -15.35 -0.84 -3.53
N ILE A 149 -14.78 -0.69 -2.35
CA ILE A 149 -13.36 -0.92 -2.10
C ILE A 149 -13.18 -1.73 -0.83
N LYS A 150 -11.98 -2.28 -0.63
CA LYS A 150 -11.54 -2.68 0.71
C LYS A 150 -10.55 -1.65 1.24
N LEU A 151 -10.66 -1.34 2.53
CA LEU A 151 -9.74 -0.47 3.24
C LEU A 151 -8.89 -1.31 4.19
N ARG A 152 -7.58 -1.12 4.15
CA ARG A 152 -6.69 -1.50 5.24
C ARG A 152 -6.44 -0.26 6.09
N LEU A 153 -6.70 -0.36 7.39
CA LEU A 153 -6.51 0.75 8.32
C LEU A 153 -5.67 0.28 9.51
N ARG A 154 -4.53 0.94 9.71
CA ARG A 154 -3.67 0.78 10.88
C ARG A 154 -3.57 2.13 11.59
N ILE A 155 -3.84 2.11 12.89
CA ILE A 155 -3.73 3.28 13.76
C ILE A 155 -2.63 3.01 14.78
N GLU A 156 -1.72 3.97 14.95
CA GLU A 156 -0.65 3.90 15.93
C GLU A 156 -0.71 5.13 16.85
N PRO A 157 -1.05 4.95 18.13
CA PRO A 157 -1.11 6.05 19.07
C PRO A 157 0.23 6.26 19.75
N TYR A 158 0.50 7.51 20.07
CA TYR A 158 1.71 7.96 20.75
C TYR A 158 1.36 8.96 21.85
N HIS A 159 2.16 8.93 22.90
CA HIS A 159 2.23 9.99 23.89
C HIS A 159 3.66 10.53 23.87
N TYR A 160 3.82 11.82 23.59
CA TYR A 160 5.09 12.39 23.15
C TYR A 160 5.56 11.68 21.88
N ASP A 161 6.65 10.93 21.96
CA ASP A 161 7.17 10.10 20.86
C ASP A 161 7.21 8.61 21.25
N GLN A 162 6.52 8.25 22.34
CA GLN A 162 6.45 6.87 22.83
C GLN A 162 5.18 6.22 22.32
N HIS A 163 5.35 5.11 21.60
CA HIS A 163 4.22 4.31 21.11
C HIS A 163 3.41 3.76 22.29
N LEU A 164 2.10 3.94 22.23
CA LEU A 164 1.16 3.45 23.22
C LEU A 164 0.59 2.11 22.78
N GLU A 165 0.57 1.14 23.68
CA GLU A 165 -0.21 -0.07 23.45
C GLU A 165 -1.69 0.24 23.64
N ALA A 166 -2.47 0.06 22.57
CA ALA A 166 -3.91 0.26 22.58
C ALA A 166 -4.64 -1.01 22.10
N GLY A 167 -5.71 -1.37 22.81
CA GLY A 167 -6.56 -2.50 22.46
C GLY A 167 -7.47 -2.17 21.28
N PHE A 168 -7.02 -2.50 20.05
CA PHE A 168 -7.77 -2.19 18.82
C PHE A 168 -8.73 -3.28 18.34
N GLY A 169 -8.82 -4.43 19.03
CA GLY A 169 -9.75 -5.51 18.67
C GLY A 169 -9.60 -6.04 17.23
N GLY A 170 -8.44 -5.82 16.59
CA GLY A 170 -8.15 -6.17 15.20
C GLY A 170 -8.50 -5.10 14.16
N LEU A 171 -9.49 -4.24 14.42
CA LEU A 171 -10.05 -3.29 13.45
C LEU A 171 -9.03 -2.26 12.94
N TYR A 172 -8.15 -1.78 13.81
CA TYR A 172 -7.18 -0.73 13.49
C TYR A 172 -5.73 -1.24 13.47
N THR A 173 -5.54 -2.54 13.28
CA THR A 173 -4.21 -3.16 13.30
C THR A 173 -3.56 -3.24 11.91
N GLY A 174 -4.32 -2.92 10.86
CA GLY A 174 -3.95 -3.19 9.47
C GLY A 174 -4.04 -4.65 9.05
N LYS A 175 -4.40 -5.58 9.95
CA LYS A 175 -4.49 -7.02 9.62
C LYS A 175 -5.83 -7.39 8.97
N ILE A 176 -6.90 -6.68 9.33
CA ILE A 176 -8.26 -6.94 8.84
C ILE A 176 -8.60 -5.93 7.74
N LEU A 177 -9.17 -6.42 6.64
CA LEU A 177 -9.68 -5.58 5.57
C LEU A 177 -11.15 -5.20 5.84
N TRP A 178 -11.45 -3.92 5.71
CA TRP A 178 -12.80 -3.39 5.86
C TRP A 178 -13.46 -3.34 4.49
N ASN A 179 -14.60 -4.00 4.32
CA ASN A 179 -15.40 -3.85 3.10
C ASN A 179 -16.20 -2.56 3.18
N LEU A 180 -15.97 -1.63 2.24
CA LEU A 180 -16.66 -0.34 2.20
C LEU A 180 -17.44 -0.20 0.90
N ASN A 181 -18.77 -0.21 1.02
CA ASN A 181 -19.65 0.06 -0.10
C ASN A 181 -19.74 1.58 -0.39
N PRO A 182 -20.20 1.96 -1.59
CA PRO A 182 -20.40 3.37 -1.92
C PRO A 182 -21.35 4.07 -0.94
N SER A 183 -21.04 5.32 -0.60
CA SER A 183 -21.77 6.16 0.37
C SER A 183 -21.86 5.63 1.80
N GLN A 184 -21.15 4.55 2.15
CA GLN A 184 -21.13 4.00 3.50
C GLN A 184 -20.30 4.87 4.45
N ILE A 185 -20.77 4.97 5.70
CA ILE A 185 -20.05 5.59 6.81
C ILE A 185 -19.90 4.55 7.91
N VAL A 186 -18.67 4.37 8.39
CA VAL A 186 -18.34 3.53 9.53
C VAL A 186 -18.05 4.44 10.72
N PHE A 187 -18.81 4.26 11.79
CA PHE A 187 -18.62 4.95 13.07
C PHE A 187 -17.91 4.02 14.05
N GLY A 188 -16.58 4.07 14.05
CA GLY A 188 -15.74 3.34 14.97
C GLY A 188 -15.26 4.19 16.15
N HIS A 189 -14.62 3.54 17.11
CA HIS A 189 -13.87 4.17 18.17
C HIS A 189 -12.79 3.24 18.72
N PHE A 190 -11.89 3.78 19.53
CA PHE A 190 -10.89 3.04 20.29
C PHE A 190 -10.57 3.75 21.61
N LYS A 191 -9.97 3.04 22.56
CA LYS A 191 -9.58 3.58 23.86
C LYS A 191 -8.10 3.96 23.86
N LEU A 192 -7.81 5.14 24.40
CA LEU A 192 -6.48 5.62 24.73
C LEU A 192 -6.36 5.85 26.24
N PRO A 193 -5.16 5.76 26.82
CA PRO A 193 -4.91 6.03 28.24
C PRO A 193 -4.90 7.55 28.50
N ILE A 194 -6.03 8.19 28.22
CA ILE A 194 -6.29 9.61 28.46
C ILE A 194 -7.33 9.72 29.57
N SER A 195 -7.04 10.56 30.55
CA SER A 195 -7.92 10.91 31.66
C SER A 195 -7.99 12.44 31.83
N GLU A 196 -8.80 12.91 32.77
CA GLU A 196 -8.92 14.33 33.10
C GLU A 196 -7.60 14.91 33.65
N GLU A 197 -6.81 14.08 34.33
CA GLU A 197 -5.50 14.43 34.90
C GLU A 197 -4.34 14.26 33.92
N SER A 198 -4.60 13.71 32.73
CA SER A 198 -3.56 13.56 31.71
C SER A 198 -3.14 14.93 31.22
N ASP A 199 -1.83 15.20 31.21
CA ASP A 199 -1.31 16.43 30.63
C ASP A 199 -1.61 16.41 29.13
N PRO A 200 -2.55 17.25 28.65
CA PRO A 200 -3.12 17.08 27.32
C PRO A 200 -2.12 17.41 26.22
N PHE A 201 -0.95 17.96 26.53
CA PHE A 201 0.11 18.13 25.56
C PHE A 201 0.75 16.77 25.26
N ASN A 202 0.62 16.34 24.00
CA ASN A 202 1.42 15.32 23.31
C ASN A 202 0.75 13.95 23.00
N PHE A 203 -0.57 13.85 22.93
CA PHE A 203 -1.17 12.68 22.28
C PHE A 203 -1.18 12.82 20.76
N ARG A 204 -0.72 11.78 20.06
CA ARG A 204 -0.76 11.67 18.60
C ARG A 204 -1.37 10.35 18.21
N VAL A 205 -2.12 10.35 17.11
CA VAL A 205 -2.67 9.16 16.48
C VAL A 205 -2.24 9.20 15.03
N GLU A 206 -1.32 8.32 14.65
CA GLU A 206 -0.86 8.15 13.27
C GLU A 206 -1.76 7.17 12.53
N ILE A 207 -2.09 7.50 11.28
CA ILE A 207 -2.99 6.77 10.41
C ILE A 207 -2.20 6.27 9.22
N PHE A 208 -2.08 4.94 9.11
CA PHE A 208 -1.53 4.25 7.97
C PHE A 208 -2.64 3.49 7.27
N TRP A 209 -2.75 3.67 5.96
CA TRP A 209 -3.90 3.13 5.24
C TRP A 209 -3.59 2.84 3.77
N SER A 210 -4.35 1.91 3.21
CA SER A 210 -4.30 1.56 1.80
C SER A 210 -5.69 1.17 1.31
N ILE A 211 -5.90 1.34 0.01
CA ILE A 211 -7.13 0.93 -0.67
C ILE A 211 -6.82 -0.29 -1.50
N ILE A 212 -7.63 -1.33 -1.36
CA ILE A 212 -7.60 -2.48 -2.27
C ILE A 212 -8.76 -2.29 -3.25
N ASP A 213 -8.42 -2.18 -4.53
CA ASP A 213 -9.37 -1.94 -5.60
C ASP A 213 -10.13 -3.22 -6.01
N ILE A 214 -11.01 -3.10 -7.01
CA ILE A 214 -11.80 -4.23 -7.52
C ILE A 214 -10.98 -5.26 -8.31
N LEU A 215 -9.74 -4.93 -8.68
CA LEU A 215 -8.78 -5.84 -9.30
C LEU A 215 -7.84 -6.45 -8.26
N GLU A 216 -8.15 -6.29 -6.96
CA GLU A 216 -7.37 -6.74 -5.82
C GLU A 216 -5.94 -6.15 -5.76
N ARG A 217 -5.72 -4.98 -6.39
CA ARG A 217 -4.48 -4.23 -6.24
C ARG A 217 -4.56 -3.38 -4.99
N GLU A 218 -3.53 -3.48 -4.16
CA GLU A 218 -3.38 -2.63 -2.97
C GLU A 218 -2.62 -1.34 -3.35
N HIS A 219 -3.21 -0.21 -3.01
CA HIS A 219 -2.66 1.13 -3.24
C HIS A 219 -2.36 1.79 -1.91
N GLN A 220 -1.07 1.92 -1.63
CA GLN A 220 -0.59 2.55 -0.41
C GLN A 220 -0.84 4.07 -0.46
N MET A 221 -1.52 4.59 0.56
CA MET A 221 -1.75 6.02 0.70
C MET A 221 -0.71 6.63 1.63
N LEU A 222 -0.48 7.95 1.47
CA LEU A 222 0.37 8.69 2.39
C LEU A 222 -0.22 8.66 3.80
N PRO A 223 0.59 8.34 4.81
CA PRO A 223 0.13 8.41 6.18
C PRO A 223 0.01 9.86 6.63
N PHE A 224 -0.82 10.09 7.63
CA PHE A 224 -1.00 11.38 8.29
C PHE A 224 -1.32 11.11 9.76
N SER A 225 -1.50 12.17 10.56
CA SER A 225 -1.88 11.99 11.95
C SER A 225 -2.91 12.99 12.43
N TYR A 226 -3.43 12.71 13.62
CA TYR A 226 -4.17 13.66 14.42
C TYR A 226 -3.43 13.85 15.73
N VAL A 227 -3.36 15.09 16.20
CA VAL A 227 -2.75 15.42 17.48
C VAL A 227 -3.85 15.94 18.39
N TRP A 228 -3.66 15.76 19.69
CA TRP A 228 -4.52 16.33 20.70
C TRP A 228 -3.62 16.93 21.78
N ASN A 229 -3.77 18.24 21.95
CA ASN A 229 -2.91 19.10 22.78
C ASN A 229 -3.70 20.03 23.71
N ASN A 230 -5.04 19.97 23.68
CA ASN A 230 -5.92 20.86 24.43
C ASN A 230 -7.18 20.09 24.83
N PRO A 231 -7.48 19.97 26.13
CA PRO A 231 -8.58 19.15 26.62
C PRO A 231 -9.95 19.69 26.20
N GLU A 232 -10.04 21.01 26.02
CA GLU A 232 -11.25 21.71 25.61
C GLU A 232 -11.49 21.61 24.09
N SER A 233 -10.45 21.30 23.30
CA SER A 233 -10.55 21.22 21.82
C SER A 233 -10.65 19.78 21.31
N ASP A 234 -11.12 19.63 20.07
CA ASP A 234 -11.09 18.34 19.35
C ASP A 234 -9.67 17.99 18.89
N TRP A 235 -9.49 16.78 18.37
CA TRP A 235 -8.28 16.38 17.65
C TRP A 235 -8.05 17.26 16.41
N TRP A 236 -6.82 17.72 16.19
CA TRP A 236 -6.45 18.51 15.02
C TRP A 236 -5.65 17.67 14.03
N PHE A 237 -5.91 17.88 12.73
CA PHE A 237 -5.20 17.21 11.65
C PHE A 237 -3.75 17.70 11.58
N ASP A 238 -2.79 16.78 11.56
CA ASP A 238 -1.37 17.03 11.35
C ASP A 238 -0.90 16.18 10.16
N PRO A 239 -0.46 16.80 9.05
CA PRO A 239 -0.04 16.06 7.85
C PRO A 239 1.27 15.27 8.04
N ARG A 240 1.89 15.33 9.22
CA ARG A 240 3.16 14.66 9.52
C ARG A 240 2.96 13.35 10.26
N ILE A 241 3.99 12.51 10.20
CA ILE A 241 4.21 11.37 11.09
C ILE A 241 5.59 11.51 11.75
N ILE A 242 5.85 10.77 12.82
CA ILE A 242 7.11 10.74 13.55
C ILE A 242 8.21 10.19 12.61
N PRO A 243 9.29 10.95 12.33
CA PRO A 243 10.27 10.62 11.29
C PRO A 243 10.97 9.26 11.43
N LYS A 244 11.08 8.71 12.64
CA LYS A 244 11.74 7.42 12.90
C LYS A 244 11.05 6.22 12.23
N HIS A 245 9.81 6.38 11.77
CA HIS A 245 9.01 5.32 11.16
C HIS A 245 9.00 5.35 9.61
N ASN A 246 9.71 6.29 8.98
CA ASN A 246 9.82 6.37 7.50
C ASN A 246 10.66 5.25 6.87
N ASN A 247 11.45 4.50 7.65
CA ASN A 247 12.38 3.49 7.12
C ASN A 247 11.71 2.19 6.61
N ASN A 248 10.41 2.01 6.84
CA ASN A 248 9.66 0.84 6.31
C ASN A 248 8.65 1.19 5.20
N LEU A 249 8.32 2.46 4.97
CA LEU A 249 7.45 2.86 3.85
C LEU A 249 8.18 2.88 2.50
N ASN A 250 9.52 3.04 2.52
CA ASN A 250 10.35 3.04 1.32
C ASN A 250 10.95 1.67 0.95
N LYS A 251 10.64 0.59 1.67
CA LYS A 251 11.11 -0.75 1.27
C LYS A 251 10.22 -1.42 0.24
N ASP A 252 8.96 -0.99 0.15
CA ASP A 252 8.00 -1.47 -0.86
C ASP A 252 7.84 -0.47 -2.03
N LEU A 253 8.63 0.60 -2.03
CA LEU A 253 8.72 1.61 -3.09
C LEU A 253 10.11 1.70 -3.73
N ILE A 254 11.00 0.73 -3.45
CA ILE A 254 12.33 0.59 -4.06
C ILE A 254 12.50 -0.87 -4.52
#